data_AF-A0A9D8TCC9-F1
#
_entry.id   AF-A0A9D8TCC9-F1
#
_cell.length_a   1.000
_cell.length_b   1.000
_cell.length_c   1.000
_cell.angle_alpha   90.00
_cell.angle_beta   90.00
_cell.angle_gamma   90.00
#
_symmetry.space_group_name_H-M   'P 1'
#
loop_
_entity.id
_entity.type
_entity.pdbx_description
1 polymer ?
#
loop_
_entity_poly.entity_id
_entity_poly.type
_entity_poly.pdbx_seq_one_letter_code
_entity_poly.pdbx_strand_id
1 'polypeptide(L)'
;GELVIWTGAFILCFGACCSLWQWILAGIGYIGIVYVMFSGARRLEIRQNKVYGNDPEYQAYIKKTPILLPFVPIYSVEKYKWLQA
;
A
#
# COMPACT_ATOMS: atom_id res chain seq x y z
N GLY A 1 4.27 -7.25 -3.60
CA GLY A 1 3.65 -8.45 -4.19
C GLY A 1 2.18 -8.53 -3.88
N GLU A 2 1.83 -8.53 -2.59
CA GLU A 2 0.44 -8.67 -2.11
C GLU A 2 -0.58 -7.74 -2.76
N LEU A 3 -0.26 -6.45 -2.96
CA LEU A 3 -1.19 -5.50 -3.57
C LEU A 3 -1.56 -5.93 -5.00
N VAL A 4 -0.57 -6.36 -5.79
CA VAL A 4 -0.80 -6.87 -7.16
C VAL A 4 -1.68 -8.10 -7.17
N ILE A 5 -1.54 -8.98 -6.16
CA ILE A 5 -2.40 -10.16 -6.00
C ILE A 5 -3.84 -9.73 -5.74
N TRP A 6 -4.06 -8.80 -4.81
CA TRP A 6 -5.40 -8.29 -4.50
C TRP A 6 -6.03 -7.53 -5.66
N THR A 7 -5.24 -6.74 -6.40
CA THR A 7 -5.70 -6.06 -7.61
C THR A 7 -6.09 -7.08 -8.69
N GLY A 8 -5.27 -8.12 -8.89
CA GLY A 8 -5.57 -9.20 -9.82
C GLY A 8 -6.85 -9.96 -9.45
N ALA A 9 -7.01 -10.30 -8.17
CA ALA A 9 -8.23 -10.94 -7.65
C ALA A 9 -9.48 -10.06 -7.88
N PHE A 10 -9.37 -8.75 -7.68
CA PHE A 10 -10.44 -7.81 -7.96
C PHE A 10 -10.80 -7.74 -9.47
N ILE A 11 -9.79 -7.72 -10.34
CA ILE A 11 -9.99 -7.70 -11.81
C ILE A 11 -10.61 -9.01 -12.31
N LEU A 12 -10.24 -10.16 -11.76
CA LEU A 12 -10.84 -11.45 -12.12
C LEU A 12 -12.35 -11.50 -11.85
N CYS A 13 -12.83 -10.69 -10.90
CA CYS A 13 -14.25 -10.55 -10.61
C CYS A 13 -15.03 -9.92 -11.79
N PHE A 14 -14.37 -9.25 -12.75
CA PHE A 14 -15.03 -8.50 -13.85
C PHE A 14 -15.81 -9.37 -14.83
N GLY A 15 -15.52 -10.67 -14.86
CA GLY A 15 -16.27 -11.67 -15.63
C GLY A 15 -17.33 -12.43 -14.82
N ALA A 16 -17.44 -12.19 -13.51
CA ALA A 16 -18.48 -12.81 -12.70
C ALA A 16 -19.82 -12.15 -13.01
N CYS A 17 -20.90 -12.94 -13.09
CA CYS A 17 -22.27 -12.46 -13.27
C CYS A 17 -22.78 -11.78 -11.97
N CYS A 18 -22.05 -10.78 -11.50
CA CYS A 18 -22.27 -10.09 -10.25
C CYS A 18 -23.26 -8.94 -10.43
N SER A 19 -24.17 -8.81 -9.46
CA SER A 19 -25.07 -7.66 -9.40
C SER A 19 -24.32 -6.39 -9.01
N LEU A 20 -24.87 -5.22 -9.35
CA LEU A 20 -24.27 -3.92 -9.06
C LEU A 20 -23.88 -3.74 -7.58
N TRP A 21 -24.65 -4.33 -6.66
CA TRP A 21 -24.36 -4.28 -5.22
C TRP A 21 -23.14 -5.10 -4.81
N GLN A 22 -22.92 -6.26 -5.44
CA GLN A 22 -21.73 -7.08 -5.18
C GLN A 22 -20.46 -6.36 -5.62
N TRP A 23 -20.54 -5.60 -6.72
CA TRP A 23 -19.46 -4.74 -7.18
C TRP A 23 -19.12 -3.61 -6.21
N ILE A 24 -20.13 -2.96 -5.65
CA ILE A 24 -19.95 -1.88 -4.66
C ILE A 24 -19.28 -2.44 -3.40
N LEU A 25 -19.76 -3.58 -2.89
CA LEU A 25 -19.16 -4.23 -1.72
C LEU A 25 -17.73 -4.70 -1.99
N ALA A 26 -17.46 -5.28 -3.16
CA ALA A 26 -16.12 -5.68 -3.56
C ALA A 26 -15.18 -4.46 -3.66
N GLY A 27 -15.66 -3.34 -4.20
CA GLY A 27 -14.92 -2.09 -4.28
C GLY A 27 -14.57 -1.53 -2.90
N ILE A 28 -15.53 -1.50 -1.98
CA ILE A 28 -15.30 -1.07 -0.58
C ILE A 28 -14.27 -1.98 0.09
N GLY A 29 -14.39 -3.30 -0.09
CA GLY A 29 -13.44 -4.28 0.44
C GLY A 29 -12.04 -4.07 -0.10
N TYR A 30 -11.91 -3.87 -1.41
CA TYR A 30 -10.63 -3.61 -2.07
C TYR A 30 -9.98 -2.31 -1.57
N ILE A 31 -10.75 -1.22 -1.45
CA ILE A 31 -10.26 0.04 -0.86
C ILE A 31 -9.79 -0.19 0.57
N GLY A 32 -10.52 -0.98 1.36
CA GLY A 32 -10.13 -1.36 2.72
C GLY A 32 -8.80 -2.12 2.79
N ILE A 33 -8.59 -3.09 1.88
CA ILE A 33 -7.33 -3.84 1.79
C ILE A 33 -6.17 -2.89 1.48
N VAL A 34 -6.32 -2.05 0.44
CA VAL A 34 -5.31 -1.06 0.06
C VAL A 34 -4.99 -0.14 1.24
N TYR A 35 -6.02 0.34 1.96
CA TYR A 35 -5.85 1.18 3.14
C TYR A 35 -5.01 0.50 4.24
N VAL A 36 -5.34 -0.74 4.59
CA VAL A 36 -4.60 -1.51 5.61
C VAL A 36 -3.14 -1.72 5.21
N MET A 37 -2.87 -2.01 3.93
CA MET A 37 -1.52 -2.18 3.41
C MET A 37 -0.68 -0.89 3.52
N PHE A 38 -1.26 0.25 3.14
CA PHE A 38 -0.60 1.55 3.25
C PHE A 38 -0.38 1.96 4.72
N SER A 39 -1.33 1.66 5.62
CA SER A 39 -1.17 1.85 7.06
C SER A 39 -0.03 1.01 7.64
N GLY A 40 0.05 -0.27 7.25
CA GLY A 40 1.14 -1.17 7.63
C GLY A 40 2.51 -0.66 7.16
N ALA A 41 2.60 -0.22 5.89
CA ALA A 41 3.82 0.36 5.33
C ALA A 41 4.29 1.61 6.10
N ARG A 42 3.37 2.51 6.45
CA ARG A 42 3.67 3.70 7.27
C ARG A 42 4.24 3.32 8.64
N ARG A 43 3.64 2.33 9.31
CA ARG A 43 4.12 1.86 10.63
C ARG A 43 5.53 1.27 10.54
N LEU A 44 5.83 0.55 9.46
CA LEU A 44 7.17 0.01 9.21
C LEU A 44 8.19 1.11 8.94
N GLU A 45 7.85 2.09 8.08
CA GLU A 45 8.71 3.23 7.77
C GLU A 45 9.08 4.02 9.03
N ILE A 46 8.10 4.35 9.89
CA ILE A 46 8.35 5.04 11.17
C ILE A 46 9.29 4.22 12.07
N ARG A 47 9.11 2.90 12.14
CA ARG A 47 9.96 2.05 12.98
C ARG A 47 11.39 1.97 12.45
N GLN A 48 11.55 1.86 11.12
CA GLN A 48 12.86 1.80 10.48
C GLN A 48 13.57 3.15 10.57
N ASN A 49 12.88 4.27 10.39
CA ASN A 49 13.44 5.62 10.57
C ASN A 49 13.95 5.84 12.00
N LYS A 50 13.27 5.28 13.02
CA LYS A 50 13.75 5.34 14.41
C LYS A 50 15.04 4.55 14.66
N VAL A 51 15.24 3.43 13.96
CA VAL A 51 16.38 2.52 14.18
C VAL A 51 17.57 2.90 13.27
N TYR A 52 17.31 3.15 12.00
CA TYR A 52 18.33 3.33 10.95
C TYR A 52 18.39 4.76 10.41
N GLY A 53 17.66 5.72 10.97
CA GLY A 53 17.58 7.08 10.45
C GLY A 53 18.92 7.81 10.31
N ASN A 54 19.92 7.45 11.12
CA ASN A 54 21.26 8.03 11.07
C ASN A 54 22.23 7.28 10.13
N ASP A 55 21.81 6.17 9.54
CA ASP A 55 22.62 5.36 8.64
C ASP A 55 22.59 5.95 7.22
N PRO A 56 23.74 6.36 6.64
CA PRO A 56 23.80 6.94 5.30
C PRO A 56 23.39 5.96 4.20
N GLU A 57 23.60 4.65 4.36
CA GLU A 57 23.18 3.64 3.38
C GLU A 57 21.65 3.49 3.37
N TYR A 58 21.03 3.50 4.56
CA TYR A 58 19.57 3.51 4.70
C TYR A 58 18.96 4.76 4.06
N GLN A 59 19.54 5.93 4.29
CA GLN A 59 19.08 7.19 3.69
C GLN A 59 19.20 7.20 2.15
N ALA A 60 20.22 6.56 1.59
CA ALA A 60 20.34 6.37 0.14
C ALA A 60 19.27 5.39 -0.40
N TYR A 61 19.00 4.31 0.34
CA TYR A 61 18.01 3.31 -0.03
C TYR A 61 16.59 3.87 -0.10
N ILE A 62 16.13 4.60 0.93
CA ILE A 62 14.75 5.14 0.98
C ILE A 62 14.50 6.19 -0.11
N LYS A 63 15.55 6.89 -0.58
CA LYS A 63 15.44 7.88 -1.67
C LYS A 63 15.35 7.25 -3.04
N LYS A 64 15.90 6.05 -3.22
CA LYS A 64 15.95 5.34 -4.51
C LYS A 64 14.80 4.35 -4.68
N THR A 65 14.28 3.81 -3.57
CA THR A 65 13.33 2.69 -3.60
C THR A 65 11.90 3.17 -3.33
N PRO A 66 10.97 3.00 -4.29
CA PRO A 66 9.56 3.28 -4.05
C PRO A 66 8.94 2.24 -3.10
N ILE A 67 7.99 2.67 -2.26
CA ILE A 67 7.49 1.86 -1.13
C ILE A 67 6.67 0.64 -1.55
N LEU A 68 5.63 0.86 -2.35
CA LEU A 68 4.56 -0.13 -2.54
C LEU A 68 4.36 -0.53 -4.00
N LEU A 69 4.50 0.44 -4.91
CA LEU A 69 4.34 0.24 -6.34
C LEU A 69 5.65 0.58 -7.05
N PRO A 70 6.30 -0.38 -7.74
CA PRO A 70 7.62 -0.17 -8.36
C PRO A 70 7.64 0.92 -9.44
N PHE A 71 6.48 1.31 -9.98
CA PHE A 71 6.35 2.30 -11.06
C PHE A 71 5.65 3.60 -10.63
N VAL A 72 5.33 3.76 -9.34
CA VAL A 72 4.71 4.98 -8.83
C VAL A 72 5.70 5.66 -7.89
N PRO A 73 6.01 6.96 -8.07
CA PRO A 73 7.03 7.66 -7.29
C PRO A 73 6.56 8.02 -5.87
N ILE A 74 6.17 7.02 -5.08
CA ILE A 74 5.81 7.16 -3.66
C ILE A 74 6.95 6.58 -2.84
N TYR A 75 7.81 7.48 -2.34
CA TYR A 75 9.02 7.14 -1.58
C TYR A 75 8.85 7.24 -0.07
N SER A 76 7.82 7.96 0.40
CA SER A 76 7.51 8.11 1.83
C SER A 76 6.01 8.22 2.03
N VAL A 77 5.48 7.48 3.01
CA VAL A 77 4.09 7.57 3.45
C VAL A 77 3.95 8.01 4.91
N GLU A 78 5.07 8.18 5.63
CA GLU A 78 5.13 8.70 7.00
C GLU A 78 4.30 9.98 7.19
N LYS A 79 4.38 10.89 6.22
CA LYS A 79 3.71 12.21 6.24
C LYS A 79 2.19 12.12 6.30
N TYR A 80 1.60 11.02 5.82
CA TYR A 80 0.16 10.85 5.74
C TYR A 80 -0.41 10.33 7.05
N LYS A 81 -0.76 11.26 7.96
CA LYS A 81 -1.35 10.94 9.27
C LYS A 81 -2.72 10.22 9.18
N TRP A 82 -3.42 10.32 8.06
CA TRP A 82 -4.70 9.63 7.82
C TRP A 82 -4.55 8.12 7.56
N LEU A 83 -3.32 7.64 7.30
CA LEU A 83 -2.96 6.22 7.26
C LEU A 83 -2.62 5.67 8.66
N GLN A 84 -3.25 6.21 9.71
CA GLN A 84 -3.16 5.71 11.06
C GLN A 84 -4.39 4.83 11.30
N ALA A 85 -4.33 3.58 10.84
CA ALA A 85 -5.33 2.58 11.20
C ALA A 85 -5.17 2.17 12.67
#